data_AF-A0A1Y4MYD3-F1
#
_entry.id   AF-A0A1Y4MYD3-F1
#
_cell.length_a   1.000
_cell.length_b   1.000
_cell.length_c   1.000
_cell.angle_alpha   90.00
_cell.angle_beta   90.00
_cell.angle_gamma   90.00
#
_symmetry.space_group_name_H-M   'P 1'
#
loop_
_entity.id
_entity.type
_entity.pdbx_description
1 polymer ?
#
loop_
_entity_poly.entity_id
_entity_poly.type
_entity_poly.pdbx_seq_one_letter_code
_entity_poly.pdbx_strand_id
1 'polypeptide(L)'
;MGKNNWPDFDAIIQKAVNAGWAQGMSIAKDAYKATERRLYALPVLRQKVEDDKEKLEQIKTHGAPERSKSIVRFSRTGYRLTPEEMLEAIIKDLEATIAADEYEIETLEKALAHIEDDPFYPAVEAKYIDGLEDDDIAADLKCGNTQLWKQRGRLVRAVAVLLYGSQASM
;
A
#
# COMPACT_ATOMS: atom_id res chain seq x y z
N MET A 1 -18.02 59.26 9.39
CA MET A 1 -18.34 58.44 8.19
C MET A 1 -17.61 57.11 8.33
N GLY A 2 -18.27 56.09 8.89
CA GLY A 2 -17.71 54.74 8.98
C GLY A 2 -17.92 54.04 7.65
N LYS A 3 -16.83 53.73 6.92
CA LYS A 3 -16.93 52.88 5.73
C LYS A 3 -17.30 51.48 6.22
N ASN A 4 -18.49 51.02 5.85
CA ASN A 4 -18.93 49.65 6.04
C ASN A 4 -17.97 48.72 5.30
N ASN A 5 -17.02 48.12 6.03
CA ASN A 5 -16.08 47.12 5.54
C ASN A 5 -16.79 45.76 5.49
N TRP A 6 -17.71 45.60 4.54
CA TRP A 6 -18.28 44.28 4.28
C TRP A 6 -17.22 43.41 3.59
N PRO A 7 -17.00 42.18 4.07
CA PRO A 7 -16.06 41.26 3.44
C PRO A 7 -16.50 40.97 2.01
N ASP A 8 -15.54 40.94 1.09
CA ASP A 8 -15.75 40.53 -0.30
C ASP A 8 -16.07 39.03 -0.35
N PHE A 9 -17.36 38.72 -0.34
CA PHE A 9 -17.84 37.34 -0.31
C PHE A 9 -17.44 36.55 -1.55
N ASP A 10 -17.32 37.18 -2.72
CA ASP A 10 -16.90 36.51 -3.94
C ASP A 10 -15.45 36.07 -3.84
N ALA A 11 -14.56 36.93 -3.33
CA ALA A 11 -13.18 36.57 -3.05
C ALA A 11 -13.07 35.45 -2.01
N ILE A 12 -13.92 35.46 -0.97
CA ILE A 12 -13.95 34.41 0.05
C ILE A 12 -14.43 33.07 -0.55
N ILE A 13 -15.49 33.09 -1.37
CA ILE A 13 -16.02 31.89 -2.04
C ILE A 13 -14.97 31.33 -2.99
N GLN A 14 -14.33 32.17 -3.83
CA GLN A 14 -13.28 31.71 -4.74
C GLN A 14 -12.09 31.11 -3.99
N LYS A 15 -11.66 31.73 -2.88
CA LYS A 15 -10.60 31.19 -2.05
C LYS A 15 -10.97 29.84 -1.43
N ALA A 16 -12.20 29.69 -0.95
CA ALA A 16 -12.70 28.45 -0.38
C ALA A 16 -12.79 27.32 -1.43
N VAL A 17 -13.32 27.62 -2.62
CA VAL A 17 -13.41 26.66 -3.74
C VAL A 17 -12.01 26.20 -4.17
N ASN A 18 -11.07 27.13 -4.36
CA ASN A 18 -9.71 26.79 -4.76
C ASN A 18 -8.98 25.95 -3.69
N ALA A 19 -9.18 26.26 -2.41
CA ALA A 19 -8.61 25.48 -1.32
C ALA A 19 -9.18 24.05 -1.27
N GLY A 20 -10.50 23.90 -1.45
CA GLY A 20 -11.15 22.59 -1.52
C GLY A 20 -10.66 21.75 -2.70
N TRP A 21 -10.51 22.36 -3.88
CA TRP A 21 -9.98 21.69 -5.07
C TRP A 21 -8.52 21.25 -4.87
N ALA A 22 -7.68 22.13 -4.33
CA ALA A 22 -6.28 21.81 -4.03
C ALA A 22 -6.16 20.65 -3.02
N GLN A 23 -7.01 20.64 -1.99
CA GLN A 23 -7.05 19.55 -1.01
C GLN A 23 -7.45 18.22 -1.66
N GLY A 24 -8.50 18.22 -2.49
CA GLY A 24 -8.94 17.02 -3.22
C GLY A 24 -7.85 16.46 -4.15
N MET A 25 -7.19 17.33 -4.92
CA MET A 25 -6.07 16.94 -5.80
C MET A 25 -4.88 16.39 -5.01
N SER A 26 -4.61 16.91 -3.80
CA SER A 26 -3.57 16.37 -2.92
C SER A 26 -3.92 14.95 -2.49
N ILE A 27 -5.17 14.72 -2.05
CA ILE A 27 -5.63 13.39 -1.61
C ILE A 27 -5.51 12.36 -2.73
N ALA A 28 -5.94 12.70 -3.94
CA ALA A 28 -5.85 11.77 -5.08
C ALA A 28 -4.39 11.47 -5.46
N LYS A 29 -3.51 12.49 -5.44
CA LYS A 29 -2.07 12.32 -5.68
C LYS A 29 -1.43 11.43 -4.60
N ASP A 30 -1.84 11.60 -3.35
CA ASP A 30 -1.33 10.79 -2.23
C ASP A 30 -1.81 9.34 -2.35
N ALA A 31 -3.05 9.11 -2.78
CA ALA A 31 -3.59 7.78 -3.07
C ALA A 31 -2.87 7.10 -4.26
N TYR A 32 -2.61 7.83 -5.35
CA TYR A 32 -1.83 7.32 -6.49
C TYR A 32 -0.44 6.87 -6.03
N LYS A 33 0.28 7.74 -5.30
CA LYS A 33 1.62 7.42 -4.79
C LYS A 33 1.61 6.29 -3.78
N ALA A 34 0.59 6.22 -2.91
CA ALA A 34 0.42 5.12 -1.98
C ALA A 34 0.20 3.80 -2.73
N THR A 35 -0.58 3.81 -3.80
CA THR A 35 -0.79 2.67 -4.69
C THR A 35 0.53 2.22 -5.32
N GLU A 36 1.31 3.13 -5.90
CA GLU A 36 2.61 2.77 -6.49
C GLU A 36 3.56 2.12 -5.47
N ARG A 37 3.64 2.69 -4.25
CA ARG A 37 4.48 2.10 -3.19
C ARG A 37 4.05 0.67 -2.84
N ARG A 38 2.74 0.43 -2.78
CA ARG A 38 2.17 -0.90 -2.51
C ARG A 38 2.47 -1.87 -3.64
N LEU A 39 2.32 -1.45 -4.91
CA LEU A 39 2.65 -2.27 -6.08
C LEU A 39 4.14 -2.64 -6.12
N TYR A 40 5.06 -1.69 -5.89
CA TYR A 40 6.50 -1.99 -5.81
C TYR A 40 6.85 -2.91 -4.63
N ALA A 41 6.10 -2.85 -3.53
CA ALA A 41 6.33 -3.69 -2.37
C ALA A 41 5.79 -5.12 -2.55
N LEU A 42 4.86 -5.35 -3.49
CA LEU A 42 4.15 -6.62 -3.63
C LEU A 42 5.07 -7.84 -3.79
N PRO A 43 6.10 -7.84 -4.66
CA PRO A 43 7.00 -9.00 -4.78
C PRO A 43 7.77 -9.29 -3.48
N VAL A 44 8.21 -8.23 -2.79
CA VAL A 44 8.94 -8.34 -1.52
C VAL A 44 8.00 -8.82 -0.40
N LEU A 45 6.75 -8.36 -0.39
CA LEU A 45 5.75 -8.76 0.59
C LEU A 45 5.39 -10.24 0.45
N ARG A 46 5.25 -10.74 -0.78
CA ARG A 46 5.07 -12.17 -1.07
C ARG A 46 6.22 -13.00 -0.49
N GLN A 47 7.47 -12.60 -0.74
CA GLN A 47 8.63 -13.29 -0.17
C GLN A 47 8.63 -13.25 1.37
N LYS A 48 8.34 -12.09 1.95
CA LYS A 48 8.27 -11.91 3.41
C LYS A 48 7.25 -12.86 4.06
N VAL A 49 6.08 -13.04 3.45
CA VAL A 49 5.05 -13.96 3.95
C VAL A 49 5.55 -15.40 3.97
N GLU A 50 6.23 -15.84 2.91
CA GLU A 50 6.80 -17.18 2.86
C GLU A 50 7.91 -17.36 3.91
N ASP A 51 8.82 -16.40 4.05
CA ASP A 51 9.86 -16.42 5.10
C ASP A 51 9.26 -16.48 6.52
N ASP A 52 8.19 -15.73 6.77
CA ASP A 52 7.51 -15.71 8.07
C ASP A 52 6.73 -17.00 8.35
N LYS A 53 6.17 -17.66 7.33
CA LYS A 53 5.57 -19.01 7.45
C LYS A 53 6.63 -20.05 7.80
N GLU A 54 7.77 -20.03 7.12
CA GLU A 54 8.89 -20.93 7.45
C GLU A 54 9.36 -20.73 8.89
N LYS A 55 9.48 -19.46 9.31
CA LYS A 55 9.82 -19.10 10.69
C LYS A 55 8.79 -19.57 11.70
N LEU A 56 7.50 -19.47 11.39
CA LEU A 56 6.41 -19.96 12.24
C LEU A 56 6.53 -21.47 12.45
N GLU A 57 6.77 -22.24 11.39
CA GLU A 57 6.97 -23.68 11.46
C GLU A 57 8.22 -24.06 12.27
N GLN A 58 9.32 -23.32 12.11
CA GLN A 58 10.53 -23.51 12.94
C GLN A 58 10.23 -23.28 14.43
N ILE A 59 9.49 -22.22 14.77
CA ILE A 59 9.13 -21.91 16.16
C ILE A 59 8.19 -22.99 16.74
N LYS A 60 7.22 -23.48 15.95
CA LYS A 60 6.32 -24.56 16.37
C LYS A 60 7.07 -25.89 16.61
N THR A 61 8.08 -26.18 15.80
CA THR A 61 8.84 -27.44 15.86
C THR A 61 9.94 -27.43 16.93
N HIS A 62 10.67 -26.32 17.05
CA HIS A 62 11.89 -26.24 17.87
C HIS A 62 11.77 -25.31 19.08
N GLY A 63 10.65 -24.61 19.24
CA GLY A 63 10.44 -23.62 20.28
C GLY A 63 11.02 -22.24 19.94
N ALA A 64 10.80 -21.27 20.83
CA ALA A 64 11.27 -19.89 20.63
C ALA A 64 12.80 -19.80 20.80
N PRO A 65 13.51 -19.02 19.97
CA PRO A 65 14.95 -18.80 20.15
C PRO A 65 15.25 -18.14 21.51
N GLU A 66 16.24 -18.64 22.26
CA GLU A 66 16.61 -18.17 23.62
C GLU A 66 16.93 -16.67 23.71
N ARG A 67 17.29 -16.01 22.59
CA ARG A 67 17.64 -14.58 22.51
C ARG A 67 16.79 -13.80 21.51
N SER A 68 15.46 -13.92 21.58
CA SER A 68 14.57 -13.06 20.79
C SER A 68 14.25 -11.73 21.49
N LYS A 69 14.34 -10.60 20.78
CA LYS A 69 13.94 -9.27 21.31
C LYS A 69 12.46 -9.22 21.73
N SER A 70 11.61 -10.13 21.23
CA SER A 70 10.19 -10.27 21.61
C SER A 70 10.02 -10.69 23.07
N ILE A 71 10.93 -11.52 23.60
CA ILE A 71 10.97 -11.97 25.01
C ILE A 71 11.05 -10.79 25.98
N VAL A 72 11.76 -9.71 25.59
CA VAL A 72 11.99 -8.53 26.45
C VAL A 72 10.70 -7.74 26.73
N ARG A 73 9.67 -7.84 25.88
CA ARG A 73 8.38 -7.14 26.11
C ARG A 73 7.53 -7.79 27.19
N PHE A 74 7.79 -9.05 27.50
CA PHE A 74 7.04 -9.85 28.47
C PHE A 74 7.62 -9.77 29.90
N SER A 75 8.79 -9.14 30.09
CA SER A 75 9.36 -8.89 31.42
C SER A 75 8.86 -7.56 31.99
N ARG A 76 7.61 -7.51 32.46
CA ARG A 76 7.07 -6.37 33.23
C ARG A 76 7.02 -6.73 34.71
N THR A 77 7.37 -5.78 35.59
CA THR A 77 7.44 -5.99 37.04
C THR A 77 6.09 -6.48 37.59
N GLY A 78 6.04 -7.71 38.13
CA GLY A 78 4.91 -8.27 38.88
C GLY A 78 4.19 -9.47 38.26
N TYR A 79 4.39 -9.76 36.97
CA TYR A 79 3.81 -10.93 36.30
C TYR A 79 4.88 -11.62 35.45
N ARG A 80 5.30 -12.82 35.84
CA ARG A 80 6.24 -13.64 35.07
C ARG A 80 5.41 -14.60 34.22
N LEU A 81 5.39 -14.37 32.91
CA LEU A 81 4.89 -15.36 31.96
C LEU A 81 5.80 -16.59 32.00
N THR A 82 5.19 -17.76 31.93
CA THR A 82 5.89 -19.02 31.74
C THR A 82 6.52 -19.07 30.33
N PRO A 83 7.57 -19.88 30.12
CA PRO A 83 8.13 -20.07 28.79
C PRO A 83 7.09 -20.52 27.74
N GLU A 84 6.06 -21.27 28.16
CA GLU A 84 4.96 -21.73 27.31
C GLU A 84 4.05 -20.57 26.89
N GLU A 85 3.60 -19.73 27.83
CA GLU A 85 2.78 -18.55 27.52
C GLU A 85 3.55 -17.54 26.64
N MET A 86 4.87 -17.43 26.83
CA MET A 86 5.72 -16.59 25.98
C MET A 86 5.80 -17.13 24.56
N LEU A 87 5.94 -18.45 24.40
CA LEU A 87 5.96 -19.10 23.09
C LEU A 87 4.62 -18.92 22.37
N GLU A 88 3.50 -19.14 23.06
CA GLU A 88 2.16 -18.94 22.51
C GLU A 88 1.95 -17.50 22.04
N ALA A 89 2.37 -16.52 22.84
CA ALA A 89 2.27 -15.12 22.45
C ALA A 89 3.11 -14.78 21.21
N ILE A 90 4.33 -15.33 21.10
CA ILE A 90 5.18 -15.14 19.92
C ILE A 90 4.54 -15.74 18.66
N ILE A 91 4.00 -16.97 18.78
CA ILE A 91 3.29 -17.64 17.68
C ILE A 91 2.10 -16.79 17.23
N LYS A 92 1.28 -16.32 18.17
CA LYS A 92 0.10 -15.51 17.88
C LYS A 92 0.45 -14.18 17.22
N ASP A 93 1.50 -13.50 17.68
CA ASP A 93 1.97 -12.24 17.07
C ASP A 93 2.46 -12.46 15.63
N LEU A 94 3.15 -13.58 15.38
CA LEU A 94 3.63 -13.93 14.04
C LEU A 94 2.47 -14.33 13.12
N GLU A 95 1.53 -15.14 13.59
CA GLU A 95 0.30 -15.50 12.85
C GLU A 95 -0.52 -14.26 12.49
N ALA A 96 -0.66 -13.30 13.42
CA ALA A 96 -1.34 -12.04 13.14
C ALA A 96 -0.60 -11.18 12.10
N THR A 97 0.73 -11.19 12.10
CA THR A 97 1.56 -10.50 11.10
C THR A 97 1.38 -11.12 9.71
N ILE A 98 1.47 -12.45 9.61
CA ILE A 98 1.26 -13.20 8.36
C ILE A 98 -0.14 -12.92 7.81
N ALA A 99 -1.18 -13.02 8.65
CA ALA A 99 -2.55 -12.78 8.22
C ALA A 99 -2.78 -11.35 7.70
N ALA A 100 -2.15 -10.35 8.31
CA ALA A 100 -2.24 -8.97 7.85
C ALA A 100 -1.56 -8.77 6.48
N ASP A 101 -0.39 -9.36 6.28
CA ASP A 101 0.35 -9.27 5.02
C ASP A 101 -0.33 -10.07 3.90
N GLU A 102 -0.87 -11.25 4.18
CA GLU A 102 -1.67 -12.04 3.22
C GLU A 102 -2.94 -11.30 2.78
N TYR A 103 -3.64 -10.67 3.73
CA TYR A 103 -4.81 -9.85 3.41
C TYR A 103 -4.45 -8.66 2.52
N GLU A 104 -3.29 -8.04 2.74
CA GLU A 104 -2.77 -6.95 1.92
C GLU A 104 -2.45 -7.41 0.49
N ILE A 105 -1.78 -8.57 0.35
CA ILE A 105 -1.52 -9.20 -0.95
C ILE A 105 -2.84 -9.49 -1.67
N GLU A 106 -3.78 -10.17 -1.01
CA GLU A 106 -5.08 -10.52 -1.59
C GLU A 106 -5.86 -9.27 -2.03
N THR A 107 -5.81 -8.20 -1.24
CA THR A 107 -6.45 -6.93 -1.56
C THR A 107 -5.87 -6.30 -2.83
N LEU A 108 -4.53 -6.29 -2.97
CA LEU A 108 -3.87 -5.77 -4.17
C LEU A 108 -4.13 -6.64 -5.40
N GLU A 109 -4.06 -7.97 -5.25
CA GLU A 109 -4.31 -8.91 -6.35
C GLU A 109 -5.74 -8.81 -6.87
N LYS A 110 -6.75 -8.70 -5.99
CA LYS A 110 -8.14 -8.44 -6.39
C LYS A 110 -8.29 -7.12 -7.15
N ALA A 111 -7.58 -6.07 -6.73
CA ALA A 111 -7.62 -4.79 -7.42
C ALA A 111 -6.93 -4.84 -8.79
N LEU A 112 -5.83 -5.60 -8.92
CA LEU A 112 -5.14 -5.84 -10.19
C LEU A 112 -5.99 -6.70 -11.14
N ALA A 113 -6.70 -7.70 -10.64
CA ALA A 113 -7.60 -8.54 -11.45
C ALA A 113 -8.69 -7.71 -12.15
N HIS A 114 -9.12 -6.58 -11.59
CA HIS A 114 -10.10 -5.71 -12.25
C HIS A 114 -9.58 -4.95 -13.47
N ILE A 115 -8.26 -4.91 -13.66
CA ILE A 115 -7.63 -4.25 -14.79
C ILE A 115 -6.90 -5.23 -15.72
N GLU A 116 -6.96 -6.54 -15.44
CA GLU A 116 -6.16 -7.56 -16.13
C GLU A 116 -6.49 -7.68 -17.63
N ASP A 117 -7.74 -7.44 -18.01
CA ASP A 117 -8.21 -7.47 -19.39
C ASP A 117 -7.77 -6.25 -20.21
N ASP A 118 -7.16 -5.23 -19.58
CA ASP A 118 -6.73 -4.03 -20.29
C ASP A 118 -5.47 -4.29 -21.12
N PRO A 119 -5.40 -3.84 -22.39
CA PRO A 119 -4.23 -4.06 -23.25
C PRO A 119 -2.91 -3.49 -22.68
N PHE A 120 -2.98 -2.53 -21.77
CA PHE A 120 -1.80 -1.95 -21.10
C PHE A 120 -1.54 -2.54 -19.71
N TYR A 121 -2.31 -3.53 -19.25
CA TYR A 121 -2.03 -4.24 -17.99
C TYR A 121 -0.61 -4.80 -17.90
N PRO A 122 -0.02 -5.38 -18.96
CA PRO A 122 1.36 -5.85 -18.91
C PRO A 122 2.37 -4.75 -18.55
N ALA A 123 2.07 -3.47 -18.84
CA ALA A 123 2.94 -2.35 -18.43
C ALA A 123 2.95 -2.11 -16.91
N VAL A 124 1.88 -2.47 -16.21
CA VAL A 124 1.78 -2.36 -14.75
C VAL A 124 2.61 -3.47 -14.12
N GLU A 125 2.40 -4.72 -14.55
CA GLU A 125 3.17 -5.89 -14.09
C GLU A 125 4.67 -5.70 -14.35
N ALA A 126 5.04 -5.45 -15.61
CA ALA A 126 6.43 -5.24 -16.00
C ALA A 126 7.12 -4.12 -15.20
N LYS A 127 6.41 -3.03 -14.91
CA LYS A 127 7.01 -1.89 -14.18
C LYS A 127 7.15 -2.16 -12.70
N TYR A 128 6.07 -2.57 -12.05
CA TYR A 128 5.99 -2.56 -10.58
C TYR A 128 6.32 -3.92 -9.96
N ILE A 129 6.12 -5.02 -10.71
CA ILE A 129 6.39 -6.39 -10.25
C ILE A 129 7.77 -6.83 -10.76
N ASP A 130 8.03 -6.68 -12.06
CA ASP A 130 9.29 -7.15 -12.67
C ASP A 130 10.42 -6.10 -12.62
N GLY A 131 10.09 -4.83 -12.36
CA GLY A 131 11.06 -3.75 -12.25
C GLY A 131 11.71 -3.33 -13.56
N LEU A 132 11.06 -3.56 -14.70
CA LEU A 132 11.57 -3.21 -16.02
C LEU A 132 11.57 -1.69 -16.28
N GLU A 133 12.46 -1.27 -17.17
CA GLU A 133 12.57 0.11 -17.61
C GLU A 133 11.50 0.48 -18.64
N ASP A 134 11.10 1.76 -18.66
CA ASP A 134 9.96 2.20 -19.47
C ASP A 134 10.22 2.05 -20.98
N ASP A 135 11.48 2.21 -21.42
CA ASP A 135 11.86 2.05 -22.82
C ASP A 135 11.69 0.61 -23.31
N ASP A 136 12.06 -0.37 -22.48
CA ASP A 136 11.91 -1.80 -22.80
C ASP A 136 10.42 -2.18 -22.85
N ILE A 137 9.64 -1.74 -21.85
CA ILE A 137 8.19 -1.96 -21.83
C ILE A 137 7.49 -1.33 -23.04
N ALA A 138 7.90 -0.11 -23.41
CA ALA A 138 7.34 0.60 -24.57
C ALA A 138 7.65 -0.14 -25.87
N ALA A 139 8.87 -0.68 -26.02
CA ALA A 139 9.27 -1.47 -27.16
C ALA A 139 8.45 -2.78 -27.27
N ASP A 140 8.27 -3.49 -26.16
CA ASP A 140 7.50 -4.74 -26.10
C ASP A 140 6.03 -4.53 -26.46
N LEU A 141 5.42 -3.45 -25.94
CA LEU A 141 4.04 -3.06 -26.26
C LEU A 141 3.90 -2.32 -27.59
N LYS A 142 5.01 -2.09 -28.31
CA LYS A 142 5.05 -1.38 -29.60
C LYS A 142 4.34 -0.02 -29.53
N CYS A 143 4.57 0.73 -28.45
CA CYS A 143 3.95 2.03 -28.21
C CYS A 143 5.00 3.09 -27.85
N GLY A 144 4.62 4.38 -27.90
CA GLY A 144 5.51 5.46 -27.47
C GLY A 144 5.48 5.65 -25.94
N ASN A 145 6.60 6.08 -25.35
CA ASN A 145 6.73 6.36 -23.91
C ASN A 145 5.62 7.25 -23.34
N THR A 146 5.22 8.30 -24.06
CA THR A 146 4.11 9.17 -23.61
C THR A 146 2.77 8.44 -23.54
N GLN A 147 2.51 7.51 -24.46
CA GLN A 147 1.30 6.69 -24.43
C GLN A 147 1.37 5.68 -23.28
N LEU A 148 2.51 5.01 -23.12
CA LEU A 148 2.77 4.08 -22.01
C LEU A 148 2.49 4.74 -20.66
N TRP A 149 3.08 5.91 -20.39
CA TRP A 149 2.90 6.64 -19.13
C TRP A 149 1.45 7.01 -18.87
N LYS A 150 0.73 7.49 -19.89
CA LYS A 150 -0.68 7.86 -19.76
C LYS A 150 -1.56 6.65 -19.47
N GLN A 151 -1.35 5.55 -20.18
CA GLN A 151 -2.16 4.33 -20.02
C GLN A 151 -1.86 3.64 -18.69
N ARG A 152 -0.58 3.45 -18.34
CA ARG A 152 -0.19 2.91 -17.03
C ARG A 152 -0.73 3.77 -15.89
N GLY A 153 -0.60 5.10 -16.00
CA GLY A 153 -1.14 6.03 -15.00
C GLY A 153 -2.67 6.00 -14.89
N ARG A 154 -3.41 5.67 -15.96
CA ARG A 154 -4.86 5.41 -15.90
C ARG A 154 -5.15 4.15 -15.08
N LEU A 155 -4.41 3.07 -15.34
CA LEU A 155 -4.59 1.80 -14.64
C LEU A 155 -4.27 1.89 -13.15
N VAL A 156 -3.15 2.53 -12.80
CA VAL A 156 -2.79 2.76 -11.39
C VAL A 156 -3.82 3.63 -10.66
N ARG A 157 -4.43 4.61 -11.34
CA ARG A 157 -5.57 5.36 -10.77
C ARG A 157 -6.80 4.49 -10.57
N ALA A 158 -7.12 3.59 -11.50
CA ALA A 158 -8.23 2.65 -11.31
C ALA A 158 -8.00 1.76 -10.08
N VAL A 159 -6.80 1.23 -9.91
CA VAL A 159 -6.39 0.48 -8.70
C VAL A 159 -6.50 1.37 -7.46
N ALA A 160 -6.02 2.61 -7.50
CA ALA A 160 -6.14 3.54 -6.38
C ALA A 160 -7.60 3.78 -5.95
N VAL A 161 -8.53 3.88 -6.91
CA VAL A 161 -9.96 4.01 -6.63
C VAL A 161 -10.54 2.76 -5.98
N LEU A 162 -10.11 1.56 -6.40
CA LEU A 162 -10.54 0.31 -5.77
C LEU A 162 -10.05 0.20 -4.32
N LEU A 163 -8.86 0.73 -4.03
CA LEU A 163 -8.24 0.66 -2.71
C LEU A 163 -8.71 1.76 -1.74
N TYR A 164 -8.98 2.97 -2.25
CA TYR A 164 -9.21 4.17 -1.43
C TYR A 164 -10.56 4.86 -1.70
N GLY A 165 -11.35 4.34 -2.63
CA GLY A 165 -12.65 4.88 -3.02
C GLY A 165 -12.55 6.08 -3.97
N SER A 166 -13.69 6.74 -4.20
CA SER A 166 -13.82 7.81 -5.20
C SER A 166 -12.95 9.04 -4.95
N GLN A 167 -12.43 9.23 -3.73
CA GLN A 167 -11.49 10.33 -3.43
C GLN A 167 -10.15 10.18 -4.15
N ALA A 168 -9.85 8.98 -4.67
CA ALA A 168 -8.66 8.72 -5.47
C ALA A 168 -8.86 8.91 -6.98
N SER A 169 -10.06 9.27 -7.45
CA SER A 169 -10.36 9.33 -8.89
C SER A 169 -9.98 10.65 -9.57
N MET A 170 -9.56 11.69 -8.82
CA MET A 170 -9.26 13.03 -9.34
C MET A 170 -7.84 13.18 -9.89
#